data_AF-A0A849PIB6-F1
#
_entry.id   AF-A0A849PIB6-F1
#
_cell.length_a   1.000
_cell.length_b   1.000
_cell.length_c   1.000
_cell.angle_alpha   90.00
_cell.angle_beta   90.00
_cell.angle_gamma   90.00
#
_symmetry.space_group_name_H-M   'P 1'
#
loop_
_entity.id
_entity.type
_entity.pdbx_description
1 polymer ?
#
loop_
_entity_poly.entity_id
_entity_poly.type
_entity_poly.pdbx_seq_one_letter_code
_entity_poly.pdbx_strand_id
1 'polypeptide(L)'
;YYEWKEDGVGILNLAQSFDMVLPIGTHSIMLTLTDGYGATATDRVAIEVTAVDQKPPIADAGSDQAVLIGTAVVLDASGSTDPDGEIAKYEWLEDSAVISESMVFEHIFPKGVHHITLRVTDNDGAAGTDDATITARSSMDMPEADAGADREALEGTEIILDASRSSGENLTYQWILNGTTISEERMFYHLFDPGAYTVTLSVTDEYECTATDEVSVVITTPAVGGGTSRIPAMPEVSQTRGLWSYLLAAIVLILVLAGIIFMRRRSATTRSTGTAYGYKYKEYTPPPDKTGSKSGKPIVKPDPKPATKTATKPNARIVPPEPKPVPVQPKVMMKVKVLDSASRMPVPGAAVQTGSATQKTDAIGETVFTLDRGGQRTVSVSGIPNLYEGRTASVDGDNATILLSSTVRPDQEQDARLRSVREAFENRYREVSGYDRCIPNFYRSVAQRLIEYVRGMTAVHFIRGKAGPKEVTDQMISVIESVCTELSEIMVSKRNIDLYARSRAGNENSAGCNASQISYDPLSDLIASPPGFVPATSPKVEQALLEIDREITSRTRDMSVLPITGVWSIAKSLLADQSGDDLEHAIRILIADTLLRYAKEMYENPEIVKRMKQGIL
;
A
#
# COMPACT_ATOMS: atom_id res chain seq x y z
N TYR A 1 -42.87 54.19 -30.77
CA TYR A 1 -42.97 52.78 -31.18
C TYR A 1 -41.59 52.29 -31.57
N TYR A 2 -41.23 51.07 -31.18
CA TYR A 2 -39.99 50.41 -31.58
C TYR A 2 -40.37 49.32 -32.58
N GLU A 3 -39.59 49.16 -33.63
CA GLU A 3 -39.72 48.05 -34.58
C GLU A 3 -38.33 47.55 -34.94
N TRP A 4 -38.02 46.32 -34.56
CA TRP A 4 -36.81 45.62 -34.91
C TRP A 4 -37.09 44.72 -36.11
N LYS A 5 -36.29 44.82 -37.18
CA LYS A 5 -36.42 44.02 -38.40
C LYS A 5 -35.08 43.43 -38.80
N GLU A 6 -35.09 42.23 -39.36
CA GLU A 6 -33.95 41.68 -40.09
C GLU A 6 -34.29 41.59 -41.58
N ASP A 7 -33.32 41.99 -42.41
CA ASP A 7 -33.47 41.98 -43.87
C ASP A 7 -33.82 40.55 -44.34
N GLY A 8 -35.00 40.37 -44.93
CA GLY A 8 -35.47 39.09 -45.47
C GLY A 8 -36.25 38.19 -44.49
N VAL A 9 -36.26 38.48 -43.19
CA VAL A 9 -36.95 37.66 -42.15
C VAL A 9 -38.21 38.34 -41.61
N GLY A 10 -38.29 39.68 -41.65
CA GLY A 10 -39.47 40.45 -41.22
C GLY A 10 -39.28 41.12 -39.85
N ILE A 11 -40.38 41.48 -39.18
CA ILE A 11 -40.33 42.10 -37.84
C ILE A 11 -39.91 41.05 -36.81
N LEU A 12 -38.81 41.31 -36.11
CA LEU A 12 -38.29 40.49 -35.02
C LEU A 12 -38.99 40.83 -33.69
N ASN A 13 -39.18 42.11 -33.38
CA ASN A 13 -39.77 42.54 -32.11
C ASN A 13 -40.27 44.00 -32.15
N LEU A 14 -41.17 44.38 -31.24
CA LEU A 14 -41.69 45.75 -31.09
C LEU A 14 -41.40 46.37 -29.70
N ALA A 15 -40.71 45.65 -28.82
CA ALA A 15 -40.31 46.13 -27.51
C ALA A 15 -39.07 47.05 -27.61
N GLN A 16 -38.84 47.85 -26.56
CA GLN A 16 -37.63 48.68 -26.45
C GLN A 16 -36.34 47.84 -26.39
N SER A 17 -36.43 46.59 -25.90
CA SER A 17 -35.36 45.59 -25.84
C SER A 17 -35.95 44.19 -25.87
N PHE A 18 -35.22 43.21 -26.42
CA PHE A 18 -35.61 41.80 -26.45
C PHE A 18 -34.37 40.90 -26.55
N ASP A 19 -34.51 39.64 -26.16
CA ASP A 19 -33.50 38.61 -26.33
C ASP A 19 -33.87 37.70 -27.51
N MET A 20 -32.88 37.28 -28.30
CA MET A 20 -33.06 36.36 -29.43
C MET A 20 -31.76 35.59 -29.70
N VAL A 21 -31.90 34.31 -30.06
CA VAL A 21 -30.79 33.46 -30.52
C VAL A 21 -30.70 33.57 -32.04
N LEU A 22 -29.51 33.85 -32.55
CA LEU A 22 -29.22 33.95 -33.99
C LEU A 22 -28.46 32.70 -34.47
N PRO A 23 -28.80 32.13 -35.64
CA PRO A 23 -28.03 31.04 -36.24
C PRO A 23 -26.63 31.50 -36.68
N ILE A 24 -25.75 30.56 -37.05
CA ILE A 24 -24.44 30.88 -37.65
C ILE A 24 -24.66 31.63 -38.97
N GLY A 25 -23.96 32.76 -39.14
CA GLY A 25 -24.07 33.62 -40.31
C GLY A 25 -23.94 35.10 -39.97
N THR A 26 -24.09 35.94 -40.99
CA THR A 26 -24.12 37.40 -40.82
C THR A 26 -25.57 37.89 -40.79
N HIS A 27 -25.92 38.61 -39.73
CA HIS A 27 -27.24 39.17 -39.47
C HIS A 27 -27.18 40.70 -39.55
N SER A 28 -28.15 41.32 -40.23
CA SER A 28 -28.30 42.79 -40.26
C SER A 28 -29.65 43.17 -39.66
N ILE A 29 -29.61 43.70 -38.44
CA ILE A 29 -30.82 44.06 -37.68
C ILE A 29 -30.99 45.57 -37.70
N MET A 30 -32.15 46.02 -38.14
CA MET A 30 -32.56 47.42 -38.21
C MET A 30 -33.56 47.74 -37.10
N LEU A 31 -33.27 48.77 -36.31
CA LEU A 31 -34.23 49.41 -35.41
C LEU A 31 -34.90 50.59 -36.13
N THR A 32 -36.23 50.65 -36.10
CA THR A 32 -37.02 51.82 -36.46
C THR A 32 -37.73 52.37 -35.23
N LEU A 33 -37.46 53.63 -34.91
CA LEU A 33 -38.15 54.39 -33.87
C LEU A 33 -39.21 55.27 -34.53
N THR A 34 -40.44 55.29 -33.99
CA THR A 34 -41.49 56.24 -34.38
C THR A 34 -41.93 57.05 -33.18
N ASP A 35 -41.90 58.38 -33.27
CA ASP A 35 -42.37 59.27 -32.19
C ASP A 35 -43.91 59.38 -32.15
N GLY A 36 -44.43 60.12 -31.17
CA GLY A 36 -45.87 60.32 -30.99
C GLY A 36 -46.54 61.17 -32.09
N TYR A 37 -45.75 61.80 -32.96
CA TYR A 37 -46.20 62.62 -34.08
C TYR A 37 -46.02 61.92 -35.44
N GLY A 38 -45.50 60.69 -35.44
CA GLY A 38 -45.30 59.86 -36.64
C GLY A 38 -43.95 60.06 -37.33
N ALA A 39 -43.03 60.85 -36.76
CA ALA A 39 -41.67 60.96 -37.31
C ALA A 39 -40.87 59.69 -37.00
N THR A 40 -40.03 59.26 -37.95
CA THR A 40 -39.24 58.03 -37.81
C THR A 40 -37.73 58.27 -37.88
N ALA A 41 -36.99 57.43 -37.17
CA ALA A 41 -35.53 57.34 -37.24
C ALA A 41 -35.12 55.87 -37.28
N THR A 42 -34.06 55.54 -38.01
CA THR A 42 -33.59 54.15 -38.15
C THR A 42 -32.11 54.02 -37.81
N ASP A 43 -31.72 52.88 -37.25
CA ASP A 43 -30.33 52.50 -37.06
C ASP A 43 -30.14 51.01 -37.38
N ARG A 44 -28.92 50.60 -37.75
CA ARG A 44 -28.59 49.24 -38.17
C ARG A 44 -27.39 48.69 -37.40
N VAL A 45 -27.50 47.45 -36.95
CA VAL A 45 -26.40 46.66 -36.39
C VAL A 45 -26.12 45.46 -37.30
N ALA A 46 -24.84 45.24 -37.60
CA ALA A 46 -24.37 44.01 -38.24
C ALA A 46 -23.78 43.10 -37.16
N ILE A 47 -24.25 41.86 -37.11
CA ILE A 47 -23.82 40.83 -36.15
C ILE A 47 -23.29 39.66 -36.96
N GLU A 48 -22.03 39.30 -36.78
CA GLU A 48 -21.45 38.10 -37.36
C GLU A 48 -21.39 37.01 -36.30
N VAL A 49 -22.11 35.91 -36.55
CA VAL A 49 -22.16 34.73 -35.69
C VAL A 49 -21.35 33.64 -36.38
N THR A 50 -20.17 33.33 -35.85
CA THR A 50 -19.26 32.31 -36.41
C THR A 50 -19.44 30.97 -35.71
N ALA A 51 -19.20 29.87 -36.41
CA ALA A 51 -19.03 28.56 -35.77
C ALA A 51 -17.81 28.61 -34.83
N VAL A 52 -17.93 28.02 -33.65
CA VAL A 52 -16.78 27.77 -32.78
C VAL A 52 -16.06 26.53 -33.32
N ASP A 53 -14.73 26.59 -33.46
CA ASP A 53 -13.90 25.47 -33.87
C ASP A 53 -13.86 24.46 -32.71
N GLN A 54 -14.66 23.40 -32.82
CA GLN A 54 -14.89 22.39 -31.79
C GLN A 54 -13.69 21.45 -31.68
N LYS A 55 -13.02 21.41 -30.54
CA LYS A 55 -11.89 20.51 -30.30
C LYS A 55 -12.37 19.30 -29.50
N PRO A 56 -12.01 18.07 -29.90
CA PRO A 56 -12.39 16.91 -29.12
C PRO A 56 -11.70 16.95 -27.74
N PRO A 57 -12.32 16.38 -26.70
CA PRO A 57 -11.72 16.28 -25.39
C PRO A 57 -10.47 15.38 -25.45
N ILE A 58 -9.51 15.66 -24.59
CA ILE A 58 -8.29 14.87 -24.39
C ILE A 58 -8.58 13.91 -23.23
N ALA A 59 -8.72 12.62 -23.56
CA ALA A 59 -8.84 11.55 -22.56
C ALA A 59 -7.49 11.31 -21.87
N ASP A 60 -7.53 10.99 -20.58
CA ASP A 60 -6.40 10.51 -19.78
C ASP A 60 -6.88 9.29 -18.99
N ALA A 61 -6.51 8.10 -19.43
CA ALA A 61 -6.84 6.82 -18.80
C ALA A 61 -5.94 6.52 -17.59
N GLY A 62 -4.93 7.36 -17.33
CA GLY A 62 -3.87 7.12 -16.37
C GLY A 62 -2.78 6.20 -16.92
N SER A 63 -1.71 6.02 -16.12
CA SER A 63 -0.60 5.14 -16.48
C SER A 63 -0.97 3.67 -16.39
N ASP A 64 -0.31 2.83 -17.19
CA ASP A 64 -0.30 1.37 -17.02
C ASP A 64 -0.01 0.97 -15.56
N GLN A 65 -0.69 -0.06 -15.08
CA GLN A 65 -0.59 -0.51 -13.69
C GLN A 65 -0.24 -1.98 -13.63
N ALA A 66 0.75 -2.33 -12.81
CA ALA A 66 1.02 -3.71 -12.41
C ALA A 66 0.58 -3.88 -10.96
N VAL A 67 -0.32 -4.82 -10.70
CA VAL A 67 -0.93 -5.03 -9.38
C VAL A 67 -0.90 -6.50 -8.99
N LEU A 68 -1.02 -6.77 -7.69
CA LEU A 68 -1.23 -8.13 -7.23
C LEU A 68 -2.67 -8.55 -7.49
N ILE A 69 -2.89 -9.83 -7.80
CA ILE A 69 -4.24 -10.38 -7.97
C ILE A 69 -5.06 -10.11 -6.70
N GLY A 70 -6.29 -9.63 -6.89
CA GLY A 70 -7.18 -9.28 -5.79
C GLY A 70 -7.00 -7.85 -5.26
N THR A 71 -6.02 -7.10 -5.75
CA THR A 71 -5.91 -5.65 -5.50
C THR A 71 -6.94 -4.91 -6.34
N ALA A 72 -7.67 -3.99 -5.70
CA ALA A 72 -8.54 -3.06 -6.40
C ALA A 72 -7.68 -2.03 -7.15
N VAL A 73 -7.91 -1.92 -8.45
CA VAL A 73 -7.29 -0.95 -9.34
C VAL A 73 -8.21 0.25 -9.43
N VAL A 74 -7.68 1.43 -9.12
CA VAL A 74 -8.40 2.68 -9.33
C VAL A 74 -8.16 3.11 -10.77
N LEU A 75 -9.23 3.23 -11.54
CA LEU A 75 -9.25 3.83 -12.86
C LEU A 75 -9.85 5.24 -12.71
N ASP A 76 -9.08 6.26 -13.07
CA ASP A 76 -9.38 7.67 -12.79
C ASP A 76 -9.21 8.51 -14.05
N ALA A 77 -10.33 9.02 -14.58
CA ALA A 77 -10.39 9.82 -15.79
C ALA A 77 -10.32 11.32 -15.48
N SER A 78 -10.11 11.72 -14.22
CA SER A 78 -10.12 13.13 -13.80
C SER A 78 -8.97 13.96 -14.39
N GLY A 79 -7.96 13.30 -14.96
CA GLY A 79 -6.92 13.94 -15.79
C GLY A 79 -7.41 14.36 -17.18
N SER A 80 -8.57 13.87 -17.62
CA SER A 80 -9.15 14.21 -18.91
C SER A 80 -9.56 15.68 -18.94
N THR A 81 -9.36 16.35 -20.06
CA THR A 81 -9.66 17.78 -20.23
C THR A 81 -10.34 18.07 -21.54
N ASP A 82 -11.15 19.11 -21.55
CA ASP A 82 -11.73 19.66 -22.77
C ASP A 82 -11.17 21.09 -22.97
N PRO A 83 -10.47 21.36 -24.08
CA PRO A 83 -9.87 22.68 -24.35
C PRO A 83 -10.85 23.82 -24.58
N ASP A 84 -12.10 23.55 -24.99
CA ASP A 84 -13.10 24.54 -25.39
C ASP A 84 -14.49 24.32 -24.78
N GLY A 85 -14.67 23.26 -23.99
CA GLY A 85 -15.89 22.94 -23.28
C GLY A 85 -15.69 22.24 -21.92
N GLU A 86 -16.67 21.42 -21.56
CA GLU A 86 -16.66 20.54 -20.40
C GLU A 86 -16.96 19.09 -20.82
N ILE A 87 -16.31 18.13 -20.17
CA ILE A 87 -16.58 16.70 -20.39
C ILE A 87 -17.97 16.35 -19.82
N ALA A 88 -18.85 15.85 -20.68
CA ALA A 88 -20.21 15.45 -20.33
C ALA A 88 -20.33 13.96 -19.96
N LYS A 89 -19.48 13.08 -20.51
CA LYS A 89 -19.56 11.62 -20.29
C LYS A 89 -18.17 10.96 -20.21
N TYR A 90 -18.06 9.96 -19.33
CA TYR A 90 -16.94 9.02 -19.24
C TYR A 90 -17.43 7.60 -19.52
N GLU A 91 -16.64 6.81 -20.24
CA GLU A 91 -16.89 5.40 -20.50
C GLU A 91 -15.57 4.64 -20.44
N TRP A 92 -15.45 3.69 -19.53
CA TRP A 92 -14.34 2.75 -19.46
C TRP A 92 -14.72 1.47 -20.16
N LEU A 93 -13.89 1.02 -21.10
CA LEU A 93 -14.13 -0.16 -21.91
C LEU A 93 -13.04 -1.19 -21.71
N GLU A 94 -13.43 -2.45 -21.61
CA GLU A 94 -12.55 -3.61 -21.75
C GLU A 94 -13.11 -4.45 -22.90
N ASP A 95 -12.29 -4.76 -23.91
CA ASP A 95 -12.72 -5.49 -25.11
C ASP A 95 -13.99 -4.91 -25.77
N SER A 96 -14.10 -3.58 -25.85
CA SER A 96 -15.27 -2.82 -26.35
C SER A 96 -16.55 -2.91 -25.50
N ALA A 97 -16.52 -3.59 -24.35
CA ALA A 97 -17.63 -3.62 -23.40
C ALA A 97 -17.45 -2.53 -22.33
N VAL A 98 -18.49 -1.74 -22.08
CA VAL A 98 -18.45 -0.71 -21.03
C VAL A 98 -18.46 -1.38 -19.66
N ILE A 99 -17.38 -1.22 -18.90
CA ILE A 99 -17.22 -1.72 -17.53
C ILE A 99 -17.60 -0.67 -16.47
N SER A 100 -17.58 0.63 -16.83
CA SER A 100 -18.02 1.73 -15.96
C SER A 100 -18.27 3.00 -16.76
N GLU A 101 -19.20 3.84 -16.29
CA GLU A 101 -19.42 5.21 -16.81
C GLU A 101 -19.00 6.29 -15.79
N SER A 102 -18.41 5.88 -14.66
CA SER A 102 -17.96 6.80 -13.61
C SER A 102 -16.63 7.42 -14.00
N MET A 103 -16.45 8.70 -13.67
CA MET A 103 -15.17 9.40 -13.81
C MET A 103 -14.05 8.69 -13.04
N VAL A 104 -14.35 8.16 -11.86
CA VAL A 104 -13.43 7.35 -11.05
C VAL A 104 -14.16 6.12 -10.53
N PHE A 105 -13.54 4.94 -10.65
CA PHE A 105 -14.06 3.73 -10.04
C PHE A 105 -12.95 2.74 -9.70
N GLU A 106 -13.26 1.81 -8.80
CA GLU A 106 -12.39 0.69 -8.45
C GLU A 106 -12.85 -0.57 -9.17
N HIS A 107 -11.89 -1.34 -9.69
CA HIS A 107 -12.13 -2.64 -10.31
C HIS A 107 -11.06 -3.65 -9.89
N ILE A 108 -11.46 -4.88 -9.59
CA ILE A 108 -10.52 -5.97 -9.31
C ILE A 108 -10.40 -6.80 -10.58
N PHE A 109 -9.22 -6.76 -11.19
CA PHE A 109 -8.93 -7.55 -12.37
C PHE A 109 -8.50 -8.98 -11.97
N PRO A 110 -9.02 -10.02 -12.65
CA PRO A 110 -8.48 -11.38 -12.57
C PRO A 110 -6.99 -11.44 -12.93
N LYS A 111 -6.33 -12.58 -12.69
CA LYS A 111 -4.95 -12.78 -13.16
C LYS A 111 -4.89 -12.60 -14.68
N GLY A 112 -4.00 -11.74 -15.16
CA GLY A 112 -3.79 -11.52 -16.58
C GLY A 112 -3.38 -10.10 -16.92
N VAL A 113 -3.25 -9.85 -18.23
CA VAL A 113 -3.07 -8.52 -18.82
C VAL A 113 -4.42 -8.08 -19.37
N HIS A 114 -4.86 -6.89 -18.97
CA HIS A 114 -6.14 -6.30 -19.30
C HIS A 114 -5.93 -4.97 -20.02
N HIS A 115 -6.54 -4.79 -21.19
CA HIS A 115 -6.46 -3.56 -21.95
C HIS A 115 -7.71 -2.73 -21.74
N ILE A 116 -7.55 -1.56 -21.13
CA ILE A 116 -8.63 -0.68 -20.74
C ILE A 116 -8.60 0.58 -21.59
N THR A 117 -9.67 0.84 -22.32
CA THR A 117 -9.84 2.07 -23.10
C THR A 117 -10.76 3.01 -22.35
N LEU A 118 -10.30 4.22 -22.02
CA LEU A 118 -11.16 5.32 -21.63
C LEU A 118 -11.68 6.03 -22.87
N ARG A 119 -12.98 6.29 -22.92
CA ARG A 119 -13.62 7.20 -23.87
C ARG A 119 -14.30 8.33 -23.10
N VAL A 120 -13.99 9.57 -23.46
CA VAL A 120 -14.64 10.77 -22.91
C VAL A 120 -15.39 11.51 -24.01
N THR A 121 -16.54 12.09 -23.68
CA THR A 121 -17.38 12.87 -24.61
C THR A 121 -17.71 14.22 -24.00
N ASP A 122 -17.56 15.30 -24.76
CA ASP A 122 -17.82 16.67 -24.31
C ASP A 122 -19.31 17.06 -24.39
N ASN A 123 -19.62 18.30 -23.98
CA ASN A 123 -20.96 18.89 -24.01
C ASN A 123 -21.50 19.17 -25.42
N ASP A 124 -20.64 19.14 -26.44
CA ASP A 124 -20.98 19.39 -27.84
C ASP A 124 -21.06 18.09 -28.68
N GLY A 125 -20.73 16.96 -28.04
CA GLY A 125 -20.84 15.60 -28.57
C GLY A 125 -19.57 15.06 -29.23
N ALA A 126 -18.44 15.76 -29.20
CA ALA A 126 -17.17 15.21 -29.68
C ALA A 126 -16.53 14.31 -28.62
N ALA A 127 -15.69 13.36 -29.05
CA ALA A 127 -15.14 12.34 -28.19
C ALA A 127 -13.64 12.10 -28.40
N GLY A 128 -12.95 11.78 -27.31
CA GLY A 128 -11.55 11.39 -27.28
C GLY A 128 -11.37 10.06 -26.54
N THR A 129 -10.27 9.37 -26.81
CA THR A 129 -9.95 8.07 -26.19
C THR A 129 -8.50 7.98 -25.76
N ASP A 130 -8.24 7.22 -24.72
CA ASP A 130 -6.90 6.87 -24.23
C ASP A 130 -6.89 5.44 -23.68
N ASP A 131 -5.75 4.77 -23.73
CA ASP A 131 -5.60 3.36 -23.35
C ASP A 131 -4.66 3.20 -22.14
N ALA A 132 -5.03 2.32 -21.22
CA ALA A 132 -4.21 1.89 -20.09
C ALA A 132 -4.18 0.36 -19.99
N THR A 133 -3.01 -0.19 -19.70
CA THR A 133 -2.82 -1.62 -19.51
C THR A 133 -2.73 -1.96 -18.03
N ILE A 134 -3.55 -2.91 -17.58
CA ILE A 134 -3.55 -3.40 -16.21
C ILE A 134 -3.04 -4.84 -16.18
N THR A 135 -1.89 -5.06 -15.54
CA THR A 135 -1.28 -6.37 -15.36
C THR A 135 -1.49 -6.87 -13.93
N ALA A 136 -2.37 -7.84 -13.75
CA ALA A 136 -2.65 -8.48 -12.47
C ALA A 136 -1.85 -9.79 -12.33
N ARG A 137 -0.91 -9.81 -11.37
CA ARG A 137 0.13 -10.85 -11.19
C ARG A 137 0.12 -11.42 -9.76
N SER A 138 0.71 -12.60 -9.53
CA SER A 138 0.68 -13.26 -8.20
C SER A 138 1.79 -12.75 -7.25
N SER A 139 2.93 -12.33 -7.80
CA SER A 139 4.00 -11.60 -7.10
C SER A 139 4.46 -10.41 -7.93
N MET A 140 4.91 -9.32 -7.30
CA MET A 140 5.55 -8.15 -7.95
C MET A 140 7.06 -8.32 -8.21
N ASP A 141 7.63 -9.47 -7.85
CA ASP A 141 9.04 -9.79 -8.15
C ASP A 141 9.26 -9.93 -9.66
N MET A 142 10.01 -9.03 -10.27
CA MET A 142 10.45 -9.20 -11.66
C MET A 142 11.40 -10.41 -11.78
N PRO A 143 11.47 -11.06 -12.94
CA PRO A 143 12.47 -12.08 -13.19
C PRO A 143 13.88 -11.54 -12.92
N GLU A 144 14.71 -12.35 -12.28
CA GLU A 144 16.13 -12.12 -12.06
C GLU A 144 16.88 -13.36 -12.55
N ALA A 145 17.70 -13.20 -13.57
CA ALA A 145 18.57 -14.26 -14.07
C ALA A 145 19.81 -14.39 -13.18
N ASP A 146 20.20 -15.63 -12.88
CA ASP A 146 21.49 -15.98 -12.29
C ASP A 146 22.02 -17.20 -13.05
N ALA A 147 23.04 -16.96 -13.88
CA ALA A 147 23.69 -17.94 -14.76
C ALA A 147 24.74 -18.81 -14.04
N GLY A 148 25.00 -18.56 -12.75
CA GLY A 148 26.05 -19.23 -12.00
C GLY A 148 27.34 -18.43 -11.90
N ALA A 149 28.31 -18.96 -11.14
CA ALA A 149 29.66 -18.41 -11.10
C ALA A 149 30.50 -18.88 -12.31
N ASP A 150 31.46 -18.04 -12.72
CA ASP A 150 32.46 -18.34 -13.75
C ASP A 150 33.19 -19.67 -13.52
N ARG A 151 33.57 -20.33 -14.62
CA ARG A 151 34.11 -21.69 -14.62
C ARG A 151 35.43 -21.77 -15.38
N GLU A 152 36.37 -22.53 -14.80
CA GLU A 152 37.59 -22.97 -15.47
C GLU A 152 37.67 -24.51 -15.39
N ALA A 153 37.95 -25.16 -16.52
CA ALA A 153 38.12 -26.62 -16.57
C ALA A 153 39.14 -27.07 -17.61
N LEU A 154 39.51 -28.34 -17.55
CA LEU A 154 40.34 -28.99 -18.56
C LEU A 154 39.48 -29.55 -19.69
N GLU A 155 40.07 -29.64 -20.89
CA GLU A 155 39.47 -30.30 -22.05
C GLU A 155 38.90 -31.68 -21.70
N GLY A 156 37.68 -31.96 -22.17
CA GLY A 156 36.96 -33.20 -21.90
C GLY A 156 36.14 -33.19 -20.60
N THR A 157 36.13 -32.10 -19.84
CA THR A 157 35.27 -31.95 -18.64
C THR A 157 33.89 -31.42 -19.04
N GLU A 158 32.83 -32.13 -18.67
CA GLU A 158 31.45 -31.61 -18.81
C GLU A 158 31.20 -30.46 -17.82
N ILE A 159 30.67 -29.35 -18.32
CA ILE A 159 30.30 -28.18 -17.52
C ILE A 159 28.80 -28.21 -17.24
N ILE A 160 28.42 -28.00 -15.98
CA ILE A 160 27.02 -27.84 -15.57
C ILE A 160 26.68 -26.36 -15.62
N LEU A 161 25.71 -26.00 -16.46
CA LEU A 161 25.06 -24.70 -16.47
C LEU A 161 23.75 -24.82 -15.69
N ASP A 162 23.59 -24.00 -14.66
CA ASP A 162 22.50 -24.14 -13.69
C ASP A 162 21.89 -22.78 -13.34
N ALA A 163 20.65 -22.57 -13.76
CA ALA A 163 19.85 -21.39 -13.48
C ALA A 163 19.05 -21.53 -12.17
N SER A 164 19.37 -22.51 -11.31
CA SER A 164 18.59 -22.80 -10.11
C SER A 164 18.47 -21.63 -9.13
N ARG A 165 19.40 -20.67 -9.19
CA ARG A 165 19.42 -19.46 -8.37
C ARG A 165 18.64 -18.29 -8.96
N SER A 166 18.16 -18.39 -10.20
CA SER A 166 17.28 -17.37 -10.81
C SER A 166 15.97 -17.25 -10.02
N SER A 167 15.46 -16.03 -9.91
CA SER A 167 14.28 -15.69 -9.10
C SER A 167 13.16 -15.09 -9.98
N GLY A 168 11.90 -15.34 -9.62
CA GLY A 168 10.73 -14.93 -10.41
C GLY A 168 9.66 -16.02 -10.51
N GLU A 169 8.47 -15.65 -11.00
CA GLU A 169 7.34 -16.57 -11.14
C GLU A 169 7.34 -17.28 -12.49
N ASN A 170 7.11 -18.60 -12.47
CA ASN A 170 6.89 -19.42 -13.66
C ASN A 170 7.91 -19.19 -14.80
N LEU A 171 9.19 -19.12 -14.45
CA LEU A 171 10.26 -18.80 -15.39
C LEU A 171 10.44 -19.90 -16.45
N THR A 172 10.56 -19.46 -17.69
CA THR A 172 11.16 -20.20 -18.80
C THR A 172 12.63 -19.79 -18.93
N TYR A 173 13.47 -20.70 -19.44
CA TYR A 173 14.92 -20.51 -19.51
C TYR A 173 15.37 -20.62 -20.95
N GLN A 174 16.37 -19.83 -21.32
CA GLN A 174 17.04 -19.93 -22.60
C GLN A 174 18.53 -19.65 -22.42
N TRP A 175 19.36 -20.64 -22.67
CA TRP A 175 20.82 -20.53 -22.66
C TRP A 175 21.33 -20.28 -24.06
N ILE A 176 22.10 -19.21 -24.25
CA ILE A 176 22.56 -18.73 -25.55
C ILE A 176 24.09 -18.72 -25.54
N LEU A 177 24.70 -19.36 -26.53
CA LEU A 177 26.14 -19.33 -26.79
C LEU A 177 26.37 -18.78 -28.19
N ASN A 178 27.14 -17.70 -28.30
CA ASN A 178 27.46 -17.03 -29.57
C ASN A 178 26.20 -16.72 -30.42
N GLY A 179 25.12 -16.28 -29.77
CA GLY A 179 23.85 -15.94 -30.42
C GLY A 179 22.98 -17.14 -30.82
N THR A 180 23.38 -18.36 -30.48
CA THR A 180 22.58 -19.58 -30.73
C THR A 180 22.08 -20.16 -29.43
N THR A 181 20.79 -20.49 -29.35
CA THR A 181 20.21 -21.20 -28.19
C THR A 181 20.79 -22.61 -28.12
N ILE A 182 21.43 -22.95 -27.00
CA ILE A 182 22.02 -24.26 -26.73
C ILE A 182 21.19 -25.11 -25.78
N SER A 183 20.27 -24.50 -25.01
CA SER A 183 19.33 -25.22 -24.14
C SER A 183 18.17 -24.31 -23.69
N GLU A 184 17.04 -24.91 -23.36
CA GLU A 184 15.89 -24.27 -22.70
C GLU A 184 15.62 -24.87 -21.31
N GLU A 185 16.48 -25.78 -20.86
CA GLU A 185 16.36 -26.41 -19.56
C GLU A 185 16.93 -25.52 -18.45
N ARG A 186 16.33 -25.60 -17.25
CA ARG A 186 16.82 -24.89 -16.07
C ARG A 186 18.26 -25.27 -15.70
N MET A 187 18.64 -26.52 -15.95
CA MET A 187 19.97 -27.05 -15.67
C MET A 187 20.32 -28.11 -16.72
N PHE A 188 21.50 -28.03 -17.32
CA PHE A 188 21.98 -29.04 -18.26
C PHE A 188 23.52 -29.12 -18.29
N TYR A 189 24.04 -30.20 -18.88
CA TYR A 189 25.47 -30.40 -19.10
C TYR A 189 25.85 -29.99 -20.51
N HIS A 190 26.98 -29.31 -20.66
CA HIS A 190 27.54 -28.95 -21.97
C HIS A 190 29.03 -29.24 -22.01
N LEU A 191 29.50 -29.79 -23.13
CA LEU A 191 30.91 -30.03 -23.40
C LEU A 191 31.43 -28.92 -24.32
N PHE A 192 32.47 -28.22 -23.88
CA PHE A 192 33.07 -27.12 -24.60
C PHE A 192 34.44 -27.55 -25.17
N ASP A 193 34.73 -27.14 -26.40
CA ASP A 193 36.07 -27.26 -26.98
C ASP A 193 37.05 -26.31 -26.25
N PRO A 194 38.38 -26.53 -26.31
CA PRO A 194 39.35 -25.60 -25.71
C PRO A 194 39.17 -24.15 -26.20
N GLY A 195 39.02 -23.21 -25.25
CA GLY A 195 38.68 -21.83 -25.55
C GLY A 195 38.06 -21.09 -24.36
N ALA A 196 37.74 -19.81 -24.55
CA ALA A 196 36.99 -19.00 -23.60
C ALA A 196 35.64 -18.63 -24.22
N TYR A 197 34.56 -18.85 -23.48
CA TYR A 197 33.18 -18.66 -23.91
C TYR A 197 32.42 -17.79 -22.91
N THR A 198 31.50 -16.98 -23.44
CA THR A 198 30.47 -16.30 -22.64
C THR A 198 29.13 -16.94 -22.98
N VAL A 199 28.44 -17.46 -21.96
CA VAL A 199 27.12 -18.04 -22.10
C VAL A 199 26.11 -17.10 -21.45
N THR A 200 25.10 -16.67 -22.19
CA THR A 200 24.02 -15.82 -21.68
C THR A 200 22.83 -16.67 -21.30
N LEU A 201 22.35 -16.54 -20.07
CA LEU A 201 21.05 -17.01 -19.63
C LEU A 201 20.03 -15.90 -19.86
N SER A 202 18.91 -16.22 -20.50
CA SER A 202 17.70 -15.40 -20.50
C SER A 202 16.61 -16.15 -19.74
N VAL A 203 15.99 -15.49 -18.76
CA VAL A 203 14.80 -16.01 -18.06
C VAL A 203 13.62 -15.11 -18.38
N THR A 204 12.49 -15.73 -18.74
CA THR A 204 11.25 -15.03 -19.08
C THR A 204 10.12 -15.55 -18.23
N ASP A 205 9.39 -14.65 -17.57
CA ASP A 205 8.21 -15.04 -16.79
C ASP A 205 6.97 -15.24 -17.69
N GLU A 206 5.85 -15.65 -17.08
CA GLU A 206 4.60 -15.88 -17.80
C GLU A 206 3.90 -14.58 -18.28
N TYR A 207 4.43 -13.41 -17.93
CA TYR A 207 3.93 -12.09 -18.33
C TYR A 207 4.87 -11.41 -19.33
N GLU A 208 5.73 -12.18 -20.01
CA GLU A 208 6.69 -11.75 -21.02
C GLU A 208 7.77 -10.77 -20.52
N CYS A 209 7.94 -10.65 -19.19
CA CYS A 209 9.06 -9.90 -18.64
C CYS A 209 10.32 -10.76 -18.73
N THR A 210 11.43 -10.17 -19.18
CA THR A 210 12.69 -10.89 -19.42
C THR A 210 13.84 -10.32 -18.58
N ALA A 211 14.69 -11.18 -18.04
CA ALA A 211 15.98 -10.81 -17.44
C ALA A 211 17.10 -11.69 -17.98
N THR A 212 18.32 -11.16 -18.02
CA THR A 212 19.49 -11.87 -18.55
C THR A 212 20.68 -11.79 -17.62
N ASP A 213 21.49 -12.85 -17.58
CA ASP A 213 22.77 -12.92 -16.88
C ASP A 213 23.80 -13.70 -17.70
N GLU A 214 25.09 -13.51 -17.44
CA GLU A 214 26.17 -14.13 -18.21
C GLU A 214 27.14 -14.91 -17.31
N VAL A 215 27.65 -16.03 -17.83
CA VAL A 215 28.70 -16.82 -17.19
C VAL A 215 29.87 -17.04 -18.14
N SER A 216 31.10 -16.84 -17.64
CA SER A 216 32.33 -17.11 -18.39
C SER A 216 32.78 -18.55 -18.18
N VAL A 217 33.11 -19.25 -19.27
CA VAL A 217 33.62 -20.63 -19.25
C VAL A 217 34.95 -20.70 -20.00
N VAL A 218 36.02 -21.09 -19.31
CA VAL A 218 37.36 -21.24 -19.89
C VAL A 218 37.79 -22.70 -19.84
N ILE A 219 38.04 -23.28 -21.01
CA ILE A 219 38.54 -24.65 -21.17
C ILE A 219 39.98 -24.63 -21.65
N THR A 220 40.87 -25.28 -20.90
CA THR A 220 42.30 -25.37 -21.23
C THR A 220 42.72 -26.79 -21.59
N THR A 221 43.59 -26.96 -22.58
CA THR A 221 44.21 -28.25 -22.89
C THR A 221 45.33 -28.54 -21.90
N PRO A 222 45.39 -29.72 -21.25
CA PRO A 222 46.53 -30.07 -20.41
C PRO A 222 47.81 -30.08 -21.25
N ALA A 223 48.86 -29.40 -20.76
CA ALA A 223 50.14 -29.36 -21.43
C ALA A 223 50.71 -30.78 -21.59
N VAL A 224 50.81 -31.28 -22.82
CA VAL A 224 51.52 -32.51 -23.12
C VAL A 224 53.00 -32.26 -22.84
N GLY A 225 53.46 -32.74 -21.67
CA GLY A 225 54.87 -32.78 -21.34
C GLY A 225 55.62 -33.62 -22.37
N GLY A 226 56.48 -32.96 -23.16
CA GLY A 226 57.41 -33.63 -24.07
C GLY A 226 58.29 -34.61 -23.30
N GLY A 227 58.10 -35.90 -23.55
CA GLY A 227 58.92 -36.94 -22.98
C GLY A 227 60.32 -36.95 -23.57
N THR A 228 61.34 -36.96 -22.71
CA THR A 228 62.52 -37.78 -22.94
C THR A 228 62.61 -38.82 -21.84
N SER A 229 62.46 -40.07 -22.28
CA SER A 229 62.58 -41.32 -21.54
C SER A 229 63.83 -41.40 -20.66
N ARG A 230 63.64 -41.64 -19.36
CA ARG A 230 64.49 -42.54 -18.55
C ARG A 230 63.65 -43.18 -17.44
N ILE A 231 63.46 -44.49 -17.56
CA ILE A 231 62.98 -45.37 -16.48
C ILE A 231 64.03 -45.38 -15.36
N PRO A 232 63.62 -45.27 -14.09
CA PRO A 232 64.10 -46.25 -13.11
C PRO A 232 62.99 -46.78 -12.19
N ALA A 233 62.99 -48.12 -12.09
CA ALA A 233 62.65 -49.01 -10.97
C ALA A 233 61.46 -48.72 -10.02
N MET A 234 60.57 -49.72 -9.93
CA MET A 234 59.64 -49.93 -8.81
C MET A 234 60.39 -50.32 -7.53
N PRO A 235 59.93 -49.84 -6.37
CA PRO A 235 59.54 -50.72 -5.25
C PRO A 235 58.23 -50.19 -4.61
N GLU A 236 57.43 -50.86 -3.80
CA GLU A 236 57.25 -52.22 -3.28
C GLU A 236 55.92 -52.10 -2.52
N VAL A 237 55.09 -53.14 -2.52
CA VAL A 237 53.81 -53.13 -1.82
C VAL A 237 54.05 -53.13 -0.30
N SER A 238 53.43 -52.18 0.43
CA SER A 238 53.19 -52.36 1.87
C SER A 238 51.75 -51.99 2.23
N GLN A 239 50.97 -53.02 2.54
CA GLN A 239 49.80 -52.91 3.41
C GLN A 239 50.22 -52.30 4.75
N THR A 240 49.48 -51.34 5.29
CA THR A 240 48.91 -51.44 6.65
C THR A 240 48.01 -50.25 7.03
N ARG A 241 46.84 -50.63 7.57
CA ARG A 241 46.07 -50.02 8.68
C ARG A 241 45.17 -48.79 8.44
N GLY A 242 43.89 -49.05 8.70
CA GLY A 242 42.89 -48.04 9.07
C GLY A 242 41.60 -48.62 9.67
N LEU A 243 41.69 -49.66 10.51
CA LEU A 243 40.57 -50.30 11.26
C LEU A 243 39.84 -49.39 12.27
N TRP A 244 39.97 -48.07 12.16
CA TRP A 244 39.42 -47.10 13.12
C TRP A 244 37.94 -46.77 12.88
N SER A 245 37.39 -47.04 11.70
CA SER A 245 35.97 -46.76 11.39
C SER A 245 34.99 -47.70 12.08
N TYR A 246 35.40 -48.93 12.41
CA TYR A 246 34.50 -49.93 13.01
C TYR A 246 34.45 -49.87 14.55
N LEU A 247 35.47 -49.33 15.22
CA LEU A 247 35.48 -49.20 16.68
C LEU A 247 34.56 -48.04 17.16
N LEU A 248 34.46 -46.98 16.35
CA LEU A 248 33.62 -45.80 16.63
C LEU A 248 32.13 -46.11 16.46
N ALA A 249 31.76 -46.94 15.48
CA ALA A 249 30.38 -47.38 15.26
C ALA A 249 29.84 -48.29 16.39
N ALA A 250 30.71 -49.11 17.01
CA ALA A 250 30.31 -50.01 18.10
C ALA A 250 30.04 -49.28 19.43
N ILE A 251 30.76 -48.18 19.72
CA ILE A 251 30.59 -47.40 20.95
C ILE A 251 29.28 -46.61 20.95
N VAL A 252 28.87 -46.08 19.78
CA VAL A 252 27.60 -45.35 19.63
C VAL A 252 26.40 -46.27 19.82
N LEU A 253 26.47 -47.53 19.37
CA LEU A 253 25.39 -48.50 19.53
C LEU A 253 25.17 -48.94 20.99
N ILE A 254 26.24 -49.02 21.79
CA ILE A 254 26.17 -49.39 23.21
C ILE A 254 25.55 -48.26 24.06
N LEU A 255 25.81 -47.00 23.72
CA LEU A 255 25.21 -45.85 24.41
C LEU A 255 23.72 -45.68 24.13
N VAL A 256 23.27 -46.02 22.92
CA VAL A 256 21.84 -45.99 22.55
C VAL A 256 21.05 -47.11 23.28
N LEU A 257 21.65 -48.28 23.49
CA LEU A 257 21.02 -49.38 24.22
C LEU A 257 20.95 -49.14 25.74
N ALA A 258 21.90 -48.40 26.32
CA ALA A 258 21.89 -48.06 27.75
C ALA A 258 20.83 -47.00 28.11
N GLY A 259 20.54 -46.05 27.21
CA GLY A 259 19.51 -45.01 27.41
C GLY A 259 18.08 -45.57 27.46
N ILE A 260 17.81 -46.66 26.75
CA ILE A 260 16.48 -47.28 26.67
C ILE A 260 16.12 -48.04 27.97
N ILE A 261 17.12 -48.48 28.75
CA ILE A 261 16.90 -49.20 30.02
C ILE A 261 16.58 -48.23 31.17
N PHE A 262 16.99 -46.96 31.09
CA PHE A 262 16.78 -45.97 32.16
C PHE A 262 15.36 -45.38 32.20
N MET A 263 14.59 -45.45 31.10
CA MET A 263 13.23 -44.88 31.01
C MET A 263 12.09 -45.86 31.36
N ARG A 264 12.36 -46.94 32.11
CA ARG A 264 11.33 -47.89 32.57
C ARG A 264 11.14 -48.01 34.09
N ARG A 265 11.64 -47.07 34.89
CA ARG A 265 11.34 -47.02 36.34
C ARG A 265 11.01 -45.61 36.82
N ARG A 266 9.72 -45.27 36.82
CA ARG A 266 8.97 -44.74 38.00
C ARG A 266 7.56 -44.33 37.61
N SER A 267 6.57 -45.03 38.16
CA SER A 267 5.19 -44.57 38.28
C SER A 267 4.70 -44.76 39.72
N ALA A 268 3.77 -43.88 40.10
CA ALA A 268 2.86 -43.89 41.26
C ALA A 268 3.53 -43.57 42.63
N THR A 269 2.97 -42.79 43.56
CA THR A 269 1.58 -42.38 43.92
C THR A 269 1.73 -41.17 44.91
N THR A 270 0.79 -40.26 45.25
CA THR A 270 -0.45 -40.41 46.05
C THR A 270 -1.15 -39.05 46.32
N ARG A 271 -2.50 -39.06 46.32
CA ARG A 271 -3.54 -38.32 47.11
C ARG A 271 -3.37 -36.89 47.73
N SER A 272 -4.35 -36.03 47.38
CA SER A 272 -5.34 -35.29 48.23
C SER A 272 -4.89 -34.56 49.51
N THR A 273 -5.19 -33.25 49.60
CA THR A 273 -6.15 -32.61 50.56
C THR A 273 -6.32 -31.11 50.25
N GLY A 274 -7.52 -30.57 50.49
CA GLY A 274 -7.83 -29.13 50.36
C GLY A 274 -7.62 -28.32 51.66
N THR A 275 -7.91 -27.02 51.55
CA THR A 275 -8.25 -25.95 52.55
C THR A 275 -7.47 -24.68 52.21
N ALA A 276 -8.12 -23.59 51.79
CA ALA A 276 -8.79 -22.56 52.60
C ALA A 276 -7.82 -21.78 53.50
N TYR A 277 -7.50 -20.54 53.10
CA TYR A 277 -7.12 -19.46 54.01
C TYR A 277 -7.74 -18.15 53.52
N GLY A 278 -8.66 -17.62 54.31
CA GLY A 278 -9.05 -16.22 54.27
C GLY A 278 -8.28 -15.43 55.34
N TYR A 279 -8.12 -14.13 55.11
CA TYR A 279 -7.96 -13.13 56.16
C TYR A 279 -8.83 -11.91 55.87
N LYS A 280 -9.29 -11.31 56.96
CA LYS A 280 -10.49 -10.46 57.14
C LYS A 280 -10.18 -8.96 57.20
N TYR A 281 -11.17 -8.18 56.74
CA TYR A 281 -11.73 -6.88 57.22
C TYR A 281 -10.84 -5.69 57.64
N LYS A 282 -11.22 -4.51 57.12
CA LYS A 282 -11.74 -3.39 57.94
C LYS A 282 -12.71 -2.51 57.13
N GLU A 283 -13.95 -2.44 57.60
CA GLU A 283 -14.94 -1.40 57.26
C GLU A 283 -14.77 -0.20 58.21
N TYR A 284 -15.03 1.00 57.70
CA TYR A 284 -15.55 2.11 58.49
C TYR A 284 -16.55 2.90 57.63
N THR A 285 -17.74 3.15 58.18
CA THR A 285 -18.92 3.74 57.55
C THR A 285 -19.03 5.27 57.75
N PRO A 286 -19.88 5.96 56.94
CA PRO A 286 -20.02 7.41 56.83
C PRO A 286 -21.16 7.91 57.77
N PRO A 287 -21.61 9.21 57.81
CA PRO A 287 -22.43 9.88 56.75
C PRO A 287 -22.40 11.45 56.85
N PRO A 288 -23.43 12.26 56.45
CA PRO A 288 -24.36 12.21 55.31
C PRO A 288 -24.43 13.51 54.45
N ASP A 289 -24.80 13.32 53.19
CA ASP A 289 -25.94 13.89 52.41
C ASP A 289 -26.62 15.25 52.77
N LYS A 290 -26.83 16.10 51.74
CA LYS A 290 -28.16 16.56 51.24
C LYS A 290 -28.12 17.70 50.17
N THR A 291 -28.59 17.35 48.96
CA THR A 291 -29.57 18.03 48.06
C THR A 291 -29.63 19.57 47.83
N GLY A 292 -29.73 19.99 46.55
CA GLY A 292 -30.89 20.80 46.07
C GLY A 292 -30.69 22.22 45.43
N SER A 293 -30.83 22.27 44.09
CA SER A 293 -31.55 23.24 43.19
C SER A 293 -31.74 24.77 43.43
N LYS A 294 -31.40 25.54 42.36
CA LYS A 294 -31.98 26.76 41.71
C LYS A 294 -32.86 27.84 42.41
N SER A 295 -32.54 29.09 42.00
CA SER A 295 -33.39 30.26 41.59
C SER A 295 -33.71 31.40 42.59
N GLY A 296 -33.64 32.65 42.09
CA GLY A 296 -34.21 33.86 42.73
C GLY A 296 -33.56 35.21 42.34
N LYS A 297 -34.26 36.01 41.52
CA LYS A 297 -34.08 37.46 41.22
C LYS A 297 -34.73 38.31 42.37
N PRO A 298 -34.87 39.68 42.39
CA PRO A 298 -34.33 40.80 41.58
C PRO A 298 -34.07 42.19 42.32
N ILE A 299 -33.72 43.25 41.55
CA ILE A 299 -33.88 44.76 41.69
C ILE A 299 -33.15 45.48 42.87
N VAL A 300 -32.39 46.58 42.67
CA VAL A 300 -32.85 48.01 42.72
C VAL A 300 -31.74 48.99 42.25
N LYS A 301 -32.14 49.99 41.43
CA LYS A 301 -31.47 51.26 40.97
C LYS A 301 -31.51 52.34 42.10
N PRO A 302 -31.08 53.64 42.01
CA PRO A 302 -30.79 54.47 40.82
C PRO A 302 -29.59 55.50 40.92
N ASP A 303 -29.21 56.05 39.75
CA ASP A 303 -28.86 57.45 39.33
C ASP A 303 -28.18 58.48 40.30
N PRO A 304 -27.53 59.58 39.82
CA PRO A 304 -27.81 60.32 38.56
C PRO A 304 -26.63 60.96 37.76
N LYS A 305 -26.98 61.36 36.53
CA LYS A 305 -26.39 62.38 35.60
C LYS A 305 -26.55 63.83 36.16
N PRO A 306 -26.22 64.99 35.51
CA PRO A 306 -25.97 65.27 34.07
C PRO A 306 -24.93 66.37 33.71
N ALA A 307 -24.70 66.61 32.40
CA ALA A 307 -24.73 67.94 31.76
C ALA A 307 -24.53 67.83 30.23
N THR A 308 -24.82 68.91 29.49
CA THR A 308 -25.46 68.92 28.16
C THR A 308 -24.83 69.96 27.21
N LYS A 309 -25.06 69.77 25.89
CA LYS A 309 -25.03 70.74 24.76
C LYS A 309 -23.64 71.17 24.25
N THR A 310 -23.37 71.29 22.95
CA THR A 310 -24.06 72.17 21.98
C THR A 310 -23.78 71.77 20.52
N ALA A 311 -24.70 72.06 19.61
CA ALA A 311 -24.60 71.89 18.17
C ALA A 311 -23.85 73.03 17.47
N THR A 312 -23.15 72.73 16.38
CA THR A 312 -22.86 73.67 15.28
C THR A 312 -22.49 72.88 14.00
N LYS A 313 -23.17 73.14 12.89
CA LYS A 313 -22.79 72.87 11.49
C LYS A 313 -22.76 74.25 10.79
N PRO A 314 -22.16 74.42 9.60
CA PRO A 314 -21.11 73.64 8.92
C PRO A 314 -19.94 74.56 8.47
N ASN A 315 -18.80 73.99 8.09
CA ASN A 315 -17.90 74.68 7.16
C ASN A 315 -17.34 73.68 6.15
N ALA A 316 -17.56 74.02 4.88
CA ALA A 316 -17.14 73.27 3.71
C ALA A 316 -15.62 73.12 3.70
N ARG A 317 -15.13 71.89 3.57
CA ARG A 317 -13.74 71.59 3.21
C ARG A 317 -13.75 70.76 1.94
N ILE A 318 -13.07 71.31 0.94
CA ILE A 318 -12.84 70.77 -0.39
C ILE A 318 -12.27 69.35 -0.25
N VAL A 319 -12.98 68.38 -0.81
CA VAL A 319 -12.55 66.99 -0.93
C VAL A 319 -11.51 66.93 -2.07
N PRO A 320 -10.30 66.36 -1.86
CA PRO A 320 -9.37 66.11 -2.96
C PRO A 320 -10.02 65.13 -3.95
N PRO A 321 -9.73 65.22 -5.27
CA PRO A 321 -10.30 64.28 -6.22
C PRO A 321 -9.94 62.85 -5.81
N GLU A 322 -10.95 61.97 -5.76
CA GLU A 322 -10.75 60.55 -5.51
C GLU A 322 -9.67 60.01 -6.46
N PRO A 323 -8.69 59.24 -5.96
CA PRO A 323 -7.79 58.52 -6.85
C PRO A 323 -8.65 57.61 -7.72
N LYS A 324 -8.46 57.71 -9.05
CA LYS A 324 -9.09 56.81 -10.02
C LYS A 324 -8.95 55.37 -9.52
N PRO A 325 -10.02 54.54 -9.56
CA PRO A 325 -9.91 53.15 -9.15
C PRO A 325 -8.78 52.50 -9.93
N VAL A 326 -7.75 52.06 -9.22
CA VAL A 326 -6.75 51.14 -9.77
C VAL A 326 -7.54 49.93 -10.25
N PRO A 327 -7.35 49.46 -11.50
CA PRO A 327 -8.05 48.26 -11.95
C PRO A 327 -7.73 47.14 -10.97
N VAL A 328 -8.76 46.63 -10.30
CA VAL A 328 -8.63 45.45 -9.45
C VAL A 328 -8.27 44.31 -10.38
N GLN A 329 -7.00 43.92 -10.36
CA GLN A 329 -6.52 42.70 -11.03
C GLN A 329 -7.45 41.55 -10.59
N PRO A 330 -7.99 40.74 -11.51
CA PRO A 330 -8.83 39.62 -11.11
C PRO A 330 -8.04 38.71 -10.15
N LYS A 331 -8.66 38.28 -9.06
CA LYS A 331 -8.05 37.30 -8.16
C LYS A 331 -8.32 35.90 -8.69
N VAL A 332 -7.34 35.02 -8.58
CA VAL A 332 -7.38 33.61 -8.98
C VAL A 332 -7.24 32.74 -7.74
N MET A 333 -8.02 31.67 -7.67
CA MET A 333 -7.87 30.65 -6.63
C MET A 333 -6.87 29.60 -7.10
N MET A 334 -5.82 29.37 -6.31
CA MET A 334 -4.85 28.32 -6.56
C MET A 334 -5.01 27.23 -5.51
N LYS A 335 -5.37 26.01 -5.92
CA LYS A 335 -5.45 24.84 -5.05
C LYS A 335 -4.15 24.06 -5.11
N VAL A 336 -3.54 23.81 -3.96
CA VAL A 336 -2.32 23.01 -3.85
C VAL A 336 -2.62 21.75 -3.04
N LYS A 337 -2.35 20.58 -3.62
CA LYS A 337 -2.45 19.28 -2.97
C LYS A 337 -1.04 18.75 -2.70
N VAL A 338 -0.78 18.28 -1.48
CA VAL A 338 0.50 17.74 -1.05
C VAL A 338 0.31 16.28 -0.64
N LEU A 339 1.03 15.39 -1.32
CA LEU A 339 0.95 13.94 -1.11
C LEU A 339 2.34 13.37 -0.81
N ASP A 340 2.38 12.25 -0.08
CA ASP A 340 3.59 11.43 0.01
C ASP A 340 3.83 10.75 -1.35
N SER A 341 5.08 10.74 -1.82
CA SER A 341 5.42 10.23 -3.15
C SER A 341 5.26 8.72 -3.27
N ALA A 342 5.43 7.97 -2.16
CA ALA A 342 5.39 6.52 -2.13
C ALA A 342 3.96 6.00 -1.89
N SER A 343 3.28 6.49 -0.85
CA SER A 343 1.93 6.02 -0.53
C SER A 343 0.82 6.77 -1.24
N ARG A 344 1.12 7.92 -1.87
CA ARG A 344 0.13 8.86 -2.43
C ARG A 344 -0.91 9.36 -1.41
N MET A 345 -0.67 9.12 -0.12
CA MET A 345 -1.54 9.60 0.94
C MET A 345 -1.37 11.10 1.16
N PRO A 346 -2.44 11.81 1.54
CA PRO A 346 -2.38 13.20 1.97
C PRO A 346 -1.33 13.49 3.03
N VAL A 347 -0.64 14.62 2.90
CA VAL A 347 0.31 15.10 3.93
C VAL A 347 -0.32 16.28 4.67
N PRO A 348 -1.06 16.06 5.76
CA PRO A 348 -1.72 17.12 6.50
C PRO A 348 -0.72 17.99 7.27
N GLY A 349 -0.99 19.30 7.34
CA GLY A 349 -0.17 20.26 8.07
C GLY A 349 1.11 20.73 7.36
N ALA A 350 1.37 20.27 6.13
CA ALA A 350 2.48 20.73 5.29
C ALA A 350 2.34 22.24 5.03
N ALA A 351 3.39 23.04 5.30
CA ALA A 351 3.35 24.48 5.06
C ALA A 351 3.72 24.78 3.61
N VAL A 352 2.71 24.99 2.78
CA VAL A 352 2.86 25.41 1.40
C VAL A 352 3.11 26.91 1.35
N GLN A 353 4.06 27.35 0.56
CA GLN A 353 4.40 28.75 0.33
C GLN A 353 4.32 29.07 -1.15
N THR A 354 3.66 30.19 -1.48
CA THR A 354 3.57 30.75 -2.83
C THR A 354 3.67 32.27 -2.75
N GLY A 355 4.66 32.86 -3.43
CA GLY A 355 5.01 34.26 -3.25
C GLY A 355 5.30 34.62 -1.78
N SER A 356 4.58 35.59 -1.22
CA SER A 356 4.65 35.99 0.19
C SER A 356 3.63 35.28 1.11
N ALA A 357 2.79 34.40 0.57
CA ALA A 357 1.74 33.72 1.33
C ALA A 357 2.19 32.31 1.75
N THR A 358 1.87 31.92 2.99
CA THR A 358 2.11 30.57 3.52
C THR A 358 0.83 30.05 4.15
N GLN A 359 0.43 28.83 3.80
CA GLN A 359 -0.73 28.14 4.38
C GLN A 359 -0.40 26.67 4.65
N LYS A 360 -1.06 26.10 5.65
CA LYS A 360 -0.94 24.67 5.94
C LYS A 360 -1.98 23.87 5.18
N THR A 361 -1.62 22.67 4.76
CA THR A 361 -2.57 21.69 4.22
C THR A 361 -3.54 21.20 5.30
N ASP A 362 -4.77 20.93 4.89
CA ASP A 362 -5.83 20.35 5.71
C ASP A 362 -5.66 18.81 5.87
N ALA A 363 -6.69 18.15 6.40
CA ALA A 363 -6.68 16.70 6.64
C ALA A 363 -6.59 15.86 5.34
N ILE A 364 -6.99 16.42 4.19
CA ILE A 364 -6.90 15.77 2.88
C ILE A 364 -5.69 16.26 2.07
N GLY A 365 -4.76 16.97 2.73
CA GLY A 365 -3.49 17.37 2.14
C GLY A 365 -3.64 18.57 1.20
N GLU A 366 -4.74 19.32 1.29
CA GLU A 366 -5.05 20.41 0.37
C GLU A 366 -4.96 21.78 1.06
N THR A 367 -4.61 22.80 0.29
CA THR A 367 -4.67 24.21 0.72
C THR A 367 -4.99 25.10 -0.47
N VAL A 368 -5.65 26.23 -0.22
CA VAL A 368 -6.14 27.13 -1.28
C VAL A 368 -5.61 28.54 -1.05
N PHE A 369 -4.93 29.11 -2.05
CA PHE A 369 -4.46 30.49 -2.04
C PHE A 369 -5.33 31.37 -2.94
N THR A 370 -5.62 32.59 -2.49
CA THR A 370 -6.21 33.63 -3.35
C THR A 370 -5.09 34.59 -3.79
N LEU A 371 -4.74 34.59 -5.07
CA LEU A 371 -3.60 35.33 -5.63
C LEU A 371 -4.05 36.29 -6.75
N ASP A 372 -3.23 37.29 -7.08
CA ASP A 372 -3.48 38.19 -8.23
C ASP A 372 -3.16 37.49 -9.58
N ARG A 373 -3.87 37.81 -10.67
CA ARG A 373 -3.74 37.15 -11.99
C ARG A 373 -2.46 37.57 -12.73
N GLY A 374 -1.61 36.59 -13.10
CA GLY A 374 -0.45 36.74 -14.00
C GLY A 374 0.90 36.26 -13.42
N GLY A 375 1.67 35.50 -14.23
CA GLY A 375 3.07 35.09 -13.96
C GLY A 375 3.24 33.63 -13.49
N GLN A 376 4.34 32.98 -13.91
CA GLN A 376 4.78 31.66 -13.44
C GLN A 376 4.97 31.68 -11.91
N ARG A 377 4.32 30.76 -11.19
CA ARG A 377 4.29 30.76 -9.72
C ARG A 377 5.14 29.63 -9.17
N THR A 378 6.08 29.96 -8.30
CA THR A 378 6.84 28.95 -7.55
C THR A 378 6.07 28.59 -6.29
N VAL A 379 5.76 27.31 -6.15
CA VAL A 379 5.22 26.75 -4.91
C VAL A 379 6.31 25.92 -4.24
N SER A 380 6.62 26.25 -2.99
CA SER A 380 7.52 25.47 -2.15
C SER A 380 6.74 24.89 -0.98
N VAL A 381 7.16 23.73 -0.50
CA VAL A 381 6.61 23.13 0.72
C VAL A 381 7.68 23.08 1.79
N SER A 382 7.34 23.56 2.97
CA SER A 382 8.20 23.64 4.14
C SER A 382 7.41 23.23 5.39
N GLY A 383 8.05 23.19 6.55
CA GLY A 383 7.33 23.02 7.82
C GLY A 383 6.97 21.61 8.26
N ILE A 384 7.52 20.56 7.62
CA ILE A 384 7.57 19.20 8.19
C ILE A 384 9.03 18.80 8.43
N PRO A 385 9.65 19.27 9.52
CA PRO A 385 11.06 18.98 9.79
C PRO A 385 11.27 17.48 10.02
N ASN A 386 12.32 16.92 9.43
CA ASN A 386 12.88 15.59 9.69
C ASN A 386 12.09 14.35 9.19
N LEU A 387 10.92 14.53 8.58
CA LEU A 387 10.09 13.42 8.05
C LEU A 387 9.92 13.40 6.53
N TYR A 388 10.19 14.53 5.86
CA TYR A 388 10.08 14.68 4.41
C TYR A 388 11.20 15.56 3.87
N GLU A 389 11.65 15.29 2.64
CA GLU A 389 12.48 16.21 1.88
C GLU A 389 11.61 17.23 1.13
N GLY A 390 11.96 18.52 1.27
CA GLY A 390 11.21 19.62 0.66
C GLY A 390 11.40 19.67 -0.86
N ARG A 391 10.31 19.95 -1.59
CA ARG A 391 10.32 20.08 -3.06
C ARG A 391 9.77 21.45 -3.48
N THR A 392 10.35 22.02 -4.53
CA THR A 392 9.85 23.25 -5.18
C THR A 392 9.33 22.88 -6.55
N ALA A 393 8.10 23.29 -6.86
CA ALA A 393 7.50 23.09 -8.18
C ALA A 393 7.12 24.45 -8.77
N SER A 394 7.44 24.64 -10.04
CA SER A 394 6.89 25.74 -10.83
C SER A 394 5.55 25.30 -11.37
N VAL A 395 4.51 26.11 -11.15
CA VAL A 395 3.14 25.79 -11.56
C VAL A 395 2.65 26.91 -12.48
N ASP A 396 2.03 26.50 -13.59
CA ASP A 396 1.26 27.35 -14.50
C ASP A 396 -0.20 26.89 -14.43
N GLY A 397 -1.10 27.75 -13.93
CA GLY A 397 -2.53 27.42 -13.72
C GLY A 397 -3.02 27.49 -12.26
N ASP A 398 -4.21 26.92 -12.04
CA ASP A 398 -5.02 27.07 -10.82
C ASP A 398 -4.90 25.87 -9.86
N ASN A 399 -4.30 24.76 -10.28
CA ASN A 399 -4.08 23.57 -9.45
C ASN A 399 -2.60 23.16 -9.44
N ALA A 400 -2.10 22.69 -8.29
CA ALA A 400 -0.76 22.14 -8.13
C ALA A 400 -0.79 20.89 -7.28
N THR A 401 -0.11 19.82 -7.71
CA THR A 401 0.13 18.64 -6.88
C THR A 401 1.63 18.54 -6.58
N ILE A 402 1.98 18.46 -5.30
CA ILE A 402 3.36 18.34 -4.83
C ILE A 402 3.53 16.99 -4.17
N LEU A 403 4.49 16.22 -4.66
CA LEU A 403 4.89 14.94 -4.09
C LEU A 403 6.12 15.12 -3.22
N LEU A 404 5.99 14.79 -1.94
CA LEU A 404 7.07 14.80 -0.96
C LEU A 404 7.57 13.37 -0.72
N SER A 405 8.88 13.18 -0.71
CA SER A 405 9.44 11.88 -0.36
C SER A 405 9.65 11.79 1.14
N SER A 406 9.00 10.81 1.78
CA SER A 406 9.23 10.52 3.19
C SER A 406 10.66 10.06 3.44
N THR A 407 11.27 10.61 4.49
CA THR A 407 12.56 10.17 5.03
C THR A 407 12.40 9.05 6.06
N VAL A 408 11.16 8.67 6.40
CA VAL A 408 10.87 7.58 7.32
C VAL A 408 10.84 6.29 6.52
N ARG A 409 11.97 5.59 6.54
CA ARG A 409 12.11 4.21 6.11
C ARG A 409 12.90 3.47 7.20
N PRO A 410 12.73 2.15 7.35
CA PRO A 410 13.65 1.36 8.15
C PRO A 410 15.09 1.69 7.76
N ASP A 411 15.93 2.01 8.74
CA ASP A 411 17.35 2.20 8.47
C ASP A 411 18.04 0.84 8.18
N GLN A 412 19.32 0.87 7.83
CA GLN A 412 20.07 -0.35 7.48
C GLN A 412 20.03 -1.42 8.58
N GLU A 413 20.03 -1.02 9.85
CA GLU A 413 19.98 -1.93 11.00
C GLU A 413 18.59 -2.53 11.15
N GLN A 414 17.55 -1.69 11.06
CA GLN A 414 16.15 -2.10 11.11
C GLN A 414 15.78 -3.05 9.95
N ASP A 415 16.25 -2.75 8.74
CA ASP A 415 16.07 -3.64 7.58
C ASP A 415 16.83 -4.96 7.71
N ALA A 416 18.01 -4.94 8.34
CA ALA A 416 18.75 -6.16 8.65
C ALA A 416 17.99 -7.03 9.66
N ARG A 417 17.40 -6.43 10.70
CA ARG A 417 16.54 -7.12 11.67
C ARG A 417 15.34 -7.77 10.98
N LEU A 418 14.59 -7.01 10.19
CA LEU A 418 13.43 -7.53 9.44
C LEU A 418 13.80 -8.67 8.48
N ARG A 419 14.95 -8.56 7.78
CA ARG A 419 15.48 -9.66 6.94
C ARG A 419 15.80 -10.89 7.78
N SER A 420 16.45 -10.72 8.93
CA SER A 420 16.76 -11.83 9.84
C SER A 420 15.49 -12.53 10.35
N VAL A 421 14.43 -11.78 10.66
CA VAL A 421 13.13 -12.35 11.07
C VAL A 421 12.53 -13.17 9.93
N ARG A 422 12.50 -12.61 8.71
CA ARG A 422 11.98 -13.31 7.52
C ARG A 422 12.76 -14.60 7.28
N GLU A 423 14.09 -14.54 7.29
CA GLU A 423 14.94 -15.71 7.08
C GLU A 423 14.73 -16.78 8.15
N ALA A 424 14.68 -16.39 9.43
CA ALA A 424 14.40 -17.32 10.53
C ALA A 424 13.04 -18.01 10.36
N PHE A 425 11.99 -17.25 10.01
CA PHE A 425 10.67 -17.80 9.78
C PHE A 425 10.65 -18.76 8.57
N GLU A 426 11.24 -18.35 7.45
CA GLU A 426 11.32 -19.16 6.23
C GLU A 426 12.09 -20.46 6.45
N ASN A 427 13.14 -20.44 7.28
CA ASN A 427 13.85 -21.66 7.68
C ASN A 427 12.92 -22.65 8.40
N ARG A 428 12.12 -22.18 9.37
CA ARG A 428 11.12 -23.03 10.07
C ARG A 428 10.03 -23.51 9.11
N TYR A 429 9.56 -22.65 8.20
CA TYR A 429 8.59 -23.01 7.19
C TYR A 429 9.09 -24.13 6.25
N ARG A 430 10.37 -24.13 5.88
CA ARG A 430 10.96 -25.21 5.05
C ARG A 430 10.91 -26.58 5.74
N GLU A 431 10.92 -26.65 7.07
CA GLU A 431 10.80 -27.93 7.80
C GLU A 431 9.46 -28.62 7.55
N VAL A 432 8.41 -27.84 7.30
CA VAL A 432 7.06 -28.36 7.01
C VAL A 432 6.73 -28.40 5.52
N SER A 433 7.69 -28.06 4.65
CA SER A 433 7.51 -27.99 3.20
C SER A 433 7.23 -29.35 2.54
N GLY A 434 7.49 -30.46 3.21
CA GLY A 434 7.18 -31.82 2.77
C GLY A 434 5.74 -32.29 3.08
N TYR A 435 4.94 -31.47 3.75
CA TYR A 435 3.54 -31.76 4.12
C TYR A 435 2.55 -30.89 3.33
N ASP A 436 1.25 -31.01 3.62
CA ASP A 436 0.23 -30.08 3.13
C ASP A 436 0.58 -28.64 3.56
N ARG A 437 0.80 -27.77 2.57
CA ARG A 437 1.28 -26.41 2.78
C ARG A 437 0.18 -25.38 3.01
N CYS A 438 -1.10 -25.73 2.93
CA CYS A 438 -2.18 -24.75 3.07
C CYS A 438 -2.10 -23.97 4.39
N ILE A 439 -2.13 -24.65 5.54
CA ILE A 439 -2.06 -23.99 6.85
C ILE A 439 -0.68 -23.36 7.11
N PRO A 440 0.46 -24.03 6.81
CA PRO A 440 1.78 -23.39 6.83
C PRO A 440 1.88 -22.11 5.99
N ASN A 441 1.27 -22.08 4.80
CA ASN A 441 1.25 -20.91 3.92
C ASN A 441 0.49 -19.76 4.56
N PHE A 442 -0.61 -20.05 5.26
CA PHE A 442 -1.33 -19.02 5.97
C PHE A 442 -0.45 -18.37 7.03
N TYR A 443 0.26 -19.16 7.86
CA TYR A 443 1.22 -18.63 8.83
C TYR A 443 2.33 -17.80 8.19
N ARG A 444 2.89 -18.31 7.09
CA ARG A 444 3.91 -17.61 6.30
C ARG A 444 3.41 -16.28 5.77
N SER A 445 2.18 -16.25 5.26
CA SER A 445 1.52 -15.03 4.76
C SER A 445 1.30 -14.01 5.89
N VAL A 446 0.86 -14.43 7.08
CA VAL A 446 0.75 -13.55 8.26
C VAL A 446 2.10 -12.92 8.60
N ALA A 447 3.16 -13.73 8.72
CA ALA A 447 4.50 -13.22 9.06
C ALA A 447 5.03 -12.23 8.01
N GLN A 448 4.90 -12.56 6.71
CA GLN A 448 5.31 -11.68 5.62
C GLN A 448 4.54 -10.36 5.65
N ARG A 449 3.22 -10.38 5.87
CA ARG A 449 2.40 -9.17 5.93
C ARG A 449 2.78 -8.26 7.10
N LEU A 450 3.06 -8.83 8.27
CA LEU A 450 3.54 -8.05 9.42
C LEU A 450 4.89 -7.37 9.12
N ILE A 451 5.82 -8.07 8.47
CA ILE A 451 7.12 -7.52 8.09
C ILE A 451 6.98 -6.41 7.05
N GLU A 452 6.17 -6.63 6.01
CA GLU A 452 5.95 -5.64 4.95
C GLU A 452 5.16 -4.42 5.45
N TYR A 453 4.31 -4.58 6.47
CA TYR A 453 3.66 -3.46 7.12
C TYR A 453 4.67 -2.46 7.70
N VAL A 454 5.74 -2.94 8.35
CA VAL A 454 6.79 -2.07 8.89
C VAL A 454 7.54 -1.34 7.77
N ARG A 455 7.82 -2.04 6.66
CA ARG A 455 8.52 -1.48 5.49
C ARG A 455 7.69 -0.46 4.73
N GLY A 456 6.37 -0.64 4.72
CA GLY A 456 5.40 0.24 4.08
C GLY A 456 5.01 1.47 4.91
N MET A 457 5.50 1.60 6.14
CA MET A 457 5.25 2.79 6.95
C MET A 457 5.86 4.03 6.31
N THR A 458 5.03 5.07 6.15
CA THR A 458 5.45 6.39 5.65
C THR A 458 5.40 7.44 6.74
N ALA A 459 6.04 8.58 6.52
CA ALA A 459 5.98 9.72 7.44
C ALA A 459 4.56 10.17 7.82
N VAL A 460 3.54 9.97 6.97
CA VAL A 460 2.12 10.26 7.33
C VAL A 460 1.73 9.55 8.63
N HIS A 461 2.23 8.33 8.82
CA HIS A 461 2.08 7.52 10.02
C HIS A 461 2.96 8.00 11.18
N PHE A 462 3.51 9.22 11.17
CA PHE A 462 4.31 9.78 12.27
C PHE A 462 3.98 11.26 12.55
N ILE A 463 3.08 11.89 11.77
CA ILE A 463 2.87 13.35 11.73
C ILE A 463 2.29 13.96 13.03
N ARG A 464 1.94 13.18 14.06
CA ARG A 464 1.35 13.73 15.32
C ARG A 464 1.95 13.21 16.64
N GLY A 465 3.10 12.52 16.62
CA GLY A 465 3.66 11.85 17.79
C GLY A 465 4.70 12.65 18.58
N LYS A 466 4.93 12.29 19.85
CA LYS A 466 6.07 12.76 20.67
C LYS A 466 7.33 11.88 20.52
N ALA A 467 7.16 10.62 20.13
CA ALA A 467 8.25 9.67 19.88
C ALA A 467 8.78 9.80 18.45
N GLY A 468 10.07 9.57 18.26
CA GLY A 468 10.71 9.66 16.94
C GLY A 468 10.38 8.45 16.04
N PRO A 469 10.39 8.58 14.71
CA PRO A 469 10.08 7.48 13.80
C PRO A 469 10.95 6.24 13.99
N LYS A 470 12.24 6.45 14.30
CA LYS A 470 13.18 5.36 14.57
C LYS A 470 12.75 4.53 15.78
N GLU A 471 12.42 5.17 16.89
CA GLU A 471 12.00 4.52 18.15
C GLU A 471 10.72 3.70 17.97
N VAL A 472 9.71 4.28 17.31
CA VAL A 472 8.46 3.58 16.99
C VAL A 472 8.72 2.37 16.08
N THR A 473 9.56 2.54 15.05
CA THR A 473 9.94 1.45 14.14
C THR A 473 10.69 0.35 14.89
N ASP A 474 11.63 0.69 15.78
CA ASP A 474 12.39 -0.28 16.59
C ASP A 474 11.49 -1.09 17.53
N GLN A 475 10.52 -0.44 18.19
CA GLN A 475 9.57 -1.14 19.06
C GLN A 475 8.65 -2.05 18.24
N MET A 476 8.18 -1.61 17.08
CA MET A 476 7.32 -2.44 16.23
C MET A 476 8.06 -3.66 15.66
N ILE A 477 9.31 -3.50 15.23
CA ILE A 477 10.16 -4.62 14.82
C ILE A 477 10.32 -5.62 15.98
N SER A 478 10.55 -5.14 17.21
CA SER A 478 10.70 -6.00 18.39
C SER A 478 9.46 -6.84 18.69
N VAL A 479 8.27 -6.25 18.58
CA VAL A 479 7.00 -6.98 18.75
C VAL A 479 6.81 -8.00 17.62
N ILE A 480 7.11 -7.64 16.37
CA ILE A 480 6.99 -8.53 15.21
C ILE A 480 8.00 -9.68 15.26
N GLU A 481 9.23 -9.44 15.75
CA GLU A 481 10.23 -10.46 16.05
C GLU A 481 9.66 -11.54 16.98
N SER A 482 9.04 -11.14 18.09
CA SER A 482 8.40 -12.05 19.04
C SER A 482 7.25 -12.83 18.40
N VAL A 483 6.35 -12.13 17.70
CA VAL A 483 5.17 -12.73 17.06
C VAL A 483 5.57 -13.73 15.97
N CYS A 484 6.51 -13.39 15.09
CA CYS A 484 6.98 -14.29 14.05
C CYS A 484 7.66 -15.53 14.64
N THR A 485 8.42 -15.36 15.73
CA THR A 485 9.01 -16.48 16.47
C THR A 485 7.92 -17.42 17.00
N GLU A 486 6.93 -16.90 17.72
CA GLU A 486 5.82 -17.70 18.26
C GLU A 486 4.99 -18.37 17.15
N LEU A 487 4.66 -17.64 16.07
CA LEU A 487 3.96 -18.20 14.92
C LEU A 487 4.74 -19.36 14.29
N SER A 488 6.07 -19.22 14.17
CA SER A 488 6.91 -20.26 13.59
C SER A 488 6.98 -21.52 14.48
N GLU A 489 7.05 -21.35 15.81
CA GLU A 489 7.04 -22.45 16.78
C GLU A 489 5.70 -23.19 16.81
N ILE A 490 4.60 -22.46 16.67
CA ILE A 490 3.26 -23.06 16.54
C ILE A 490 3.16 -23.85 15.23
N MET A 491 3.58 -23.26 14.11
CA MET A 491 3.53 -23.88 12.79
C MET A 491 4.27 -25.23 12.76
N VAL A 492 5.48 -25.29 13.32
CA VAL A 492 6.30 -26.51 13.37
C VAL A 492 6.04 -27.39 14.60
N SER A 493 5.08 -27.03 15.45
CA SER A 493 4.76 -27.83 16.62
C SER A 493 4.30 -29.22 16.18
N LYS A 494 4.72 -30.25 16.92
CA LYS A 494 4.41 -31.65 16.58
C LYS A 494 2.92 -31.88 16.30
N ARG A 495 2.03 -31.24 17.07
CA ARG A 495 0.58 -31.39 16.90
C ARG A 495 0.08 -30.79 15.59
N ASN A 496 0.65 -29.67 15.15
CA ASN A 496 0.33 -29.06 13.86
C ASN A 496 0.95 -29.83 12.69
N ILE A 497 2.17 -30.34 12.83
CA ILE A 497 2.77 -31.24 11.84
C ILE A 497 1.91 -32.49 11.63
N ASP A 498 1.42 -33.11 12.72
CA ASP A 498 0.53 -34.28 12.64
C ASP A 498 -0.76 -33.96 11.85
N LEU A 499 -1.29 -32.73 11.96
CA LEU A 499 -2.44 -32.27 11.17
C LEU A 499 -2.09 -32.20 9.67
N TYR A 500 -0.95 -31.62 9.32
CA TYR A 500 -0.52 -31.47 7.92
C TYR A 500 -0.17 -32.83 7.29
N ALA A 501 0.38 -33.74 8.07
CA ALA A 501 0.74 -35.09 7.64
C ALA A 501 -0.47 -35.96 7.33
N ARG A 502 -1.59 -35.77 8.05
CA ARG A 502 -2.85 -36.49 7.82
C ARG A 502 -3.60 -36.00 6.59
N SER A 503 -3.42 -34.73 6.22
CA SER A 503 -4.04 -34.07 5.06
C SER A 503 -3.41 -34.46 3.71
N ARG A 504 -2.76 -35.64 3.60
CA ARG A 504 -2.00 -36.07 2.41
C ARG A 504 -2.89 -36.52 1.23
N ALA A 505 -4.04 -35.87 1.06
CA ALA A 505 -4.89 -35.99 -0.11
C ALA A 505 -4.39 -35.06 -1.22
N GLY A 506 -3.32 -35.47 -1.90
CA GLY A 506 -2.90 -34.90 -3.18
C GLY A 506 -2.24 -33.52 -3.13
N ASN A 507 -1.51 -33.20 -4.20
CA ASN A 507 -1.05 -31.84 -4.54
C ASN A 507 -2.25 -30.91 -4.82
N GLU A 508 -3.21 -30.79 -3.90
CA GLU A 508 -4.28 -29.82 -4.03
C GLU A 508 -3.67 -28.42 -3.89
N ASN A 509 -3.95 -27.58 -4.88
CA ASN A 509 -3.44 -26.23 -5.03
C ASN A 509 -3.58 -25.47 -3.69
N SER A 510 -2.49 -24.93 -3.13
CA SER A 510 -2.55 -24.10 -1.91
C SER A 510 -3.14 -22.70 -2.17
N ALA A 511 -3.64 -22.49 -3.38
CA ALA A 511 -4.42 -21.32 -3.78
C ALA A 511 -5.60 -21.15 -2.83
N GLY A 512 -5.69 -19.97 -2.21
CA GLY A 512 -6.73 -19.66 -1.23
C GLY A 512 -6.29 -19.83 0.22
N CYS A 513 -5.11 -20.39 0.54
CA CYS A 513 -4.62 -20.50 1.92
C CYS A 513 -3.62 -19.41 2.30
N ASN A 514 -3.84 -18.19 1.83
CA ASN A 514 -3.04 -17.02 2.19
C ASN A 514 -3.88 -16.09 3.04
N ALA A 515 -3.25 -15.43 4.00
CA ALA A 515 -3.90 -14.36 4.73
C ALA A 515 -4.18 -13.19 3.78
N SER A 516 -5.26 -12.46 3.98
CA SER A 516 -5.65 -11.27 3.20
C SER A 516 -4.80 -10.05 3.58
N GLN A 517 -4.71 -9.06 2.69
CA GLN A 517 -4.14 -7.76 3.08
C GLN A 517 -5.06 -7.13 4.12
N ILE A 518 -4.49 -6.73 5.27
CA ILE A 518 -5.23 -5.95 6.25
C ILE A 518 -5.15 -4.49 5.82
N SER A 519 -6.25 -4.00 5.25
CA SER A 519 -6.46 -2.56 5.00
C SER A 519 -6.81 -1.87 6.32
N TYR A 520 -5.82 -1.55 7.14
CA TYR A 520 -6.06 -0.82 8.39
C TYR A 520 -4.96 0.22 8.62
N ASP A 521 -5.37 1.45 8.95
CA ASP A 521 -4.52 2.52 9.49
C ASP A 521 -4.87 2.79 10.98
N PRO A 522 -4.35 1.98 11.91
CA PRO A 522 -4.44 2.21 13.36
C PRO A 522 -3.44 3.24 13.88
N LEU A 523 -2.38 3.49 13.11
CA LEU A 523 -1.29 4.39 13.48
C LEU A 523 -1.80 5.82 13.49
N SER A 524 -2.72 6.20 12.59
CA SER A 524 -3.38 7.50 12.63
C SER A 524 -4.03 7.84 13.98
N ASP A 525 -4.61 6.84 14.66
CA ASP A 525 -5.25 6.97 15.98
C ASP A 525 -4.25 6.90 17.14
N LEU A 526 -3.25 6.02 17.06
CA LEU A 526 -2.16 5.89 18.04
C LEU A 526 -1.42 7.23 18.26
N ILE A 527 -1.26 7.98 17.18
CA ILE A 527 -0.43 9.17 17.13
C ILE A 527 -1.24 10.41 17.55
N ALA A 528 -2.57 10.38 17.41
CA ALA A 528 -3.43 11.43 17.93
C ALA A 528 -3.47 11.45 19.47
N SER A 529 -3.29 10.31 20.14
CA SER A 529 -3.19 10.22 21.61
C SER A 529 -2.58 8.88 22.07
N PRO A 530 -1.24 8.78 22.22
CA PRO A 530 -0.57 7.54 22.64
C PRO A 530 -1.09 6.95 23.98
N PRO A 531 -1.35 7.76 25.03
CA PRO A 531 -1.97 7.28 26.28
C PRO A 531 -3.50 7.12 26.20
N GLY A 532 -4.10 7.51 25.07
CA GLY A 532 -5.53 7.40 24.78
C GLY A 532 -5.85 6.19 23.93
N PHE A 533 -4.86 5.34 23.64
CA PHE A 533 -5.13 4.07 23.02
C PHE A 533 -6.04 3.25 23.94
N VAL A 534 -6.95 2.56 23.29
CA VAL A 534 -7.96 1.72 23.89
C VAL A 534 -7.25 0.71 24.80
N PRO A 535 -7.36 0.81 26.15
CA PRO A 535 -6.68 -0.12 27.03
C PRO A 535 -7.03 -1.55 26.66
N ALA A 536 -6.18 -2.53 26.94
CA ALA A 536 -6.54 -3.94 26.76
C ALA A 536 -7.85 -4.30 27.52
N THR A 537 -8.19 -3.53 28.55
CA THR A 537 -9.42 -3.59 29.35
C THR A 537 -10.60 -2.81 28.77
N SER A 538 -10.46 -2.19 27.61
CA SER A 538 -11.56 -1.46 26.99
C SER A 538 -12.65 -2.41 26.54
N PRO A 539 -13.92 -2.03 26.70
CA PRO A 539 -15.06 -2.80 26.20
C PRO A 539 -14.97 -3.16 24.72
N LYS A 540 -14.33 -2.34 23.87
CA LYS A 540 -14.19 -2.64 22.43
C LYS A 540 -13.23 -3.82 22.15
N VAL A 541 -12.07 -3.81 22.79
CA VAL A 541 -11.05 -4.88 22.65
C VAL A 541 -11.55 -6.14 23.34
N GLU A 542 -12.13 -6.01 24.53
CA GLU A 542 -12.78 -7.10 25.25
C GLU A 542 -13.91 -7.73 24.43
N GLN A 543 -14.74 -6.92 23.76
CA GLN A 543 -15.81 -7.43 22.90
C GLN A 543 -15.28 -8.17 21.68
N ALA A 544 -14.26 -7.65 20.99
CA ALA A 544 -13.64 -8.34 19.85
C ALA A 544 -13.02 -9.70 20.25
N LEU A 545 -12.32 -9.73 21.40
CA LEU A 545 -11.79 -10.96 21.99
C LEU A 545 -12.88 -11.95 22.35
N LEU A 546 -13.98 -11.47 22.95
CA LEU A 546 -15.10 -12.27 23.39
C LEU A 546 -15.89 -12.85 22.20
N GLU A 547 -16.05 -12.08 21.12
CA GLU A 547 -16.69 -12.54 19.88
C GLU A 547 -15.88 -13.68 19.24
N ILE A 548 -14.55 -13.52 19.13
CA ILE A 548 -13.67 -14.57 18.59
C ILE A 548 -13.62 -15.79 19.50
N ASP A 549 -13.50 -15.60 20.83
CA ASP A 549 -13.51 -16.69 21.81
C ASP A 549 -14.82 -17.48 21.76
N ARG A 550 -15.98 -16.81 21.69
CA ARG A 550 -17.28 -17.45 21.51
C ARG A 550 -17.36 -18.21 20.19
N GLU A 551 -16.85 -17.63 19.11
CA GLU A 551 -16.91 -18.24 17.78
C GLU A 551 -16.06 -19.52 17.73
N ILE A 552 -14.81 -19.46 18.19
CA ILE A 552 -13.92 -20.63 18.33
C ILE A 552 -14.61 -21.68 19.22
N THR A 553 -15.11 -21.28 20.39
CA THR A 553 -15.75 -22.20 21.35
C THR A 553 -17.04 -22.82 20.79
N SER A 554 -17.81 -22.11 19.99
CA SER A 554 -19.06 -22.62 19.42
C SER A 554 -18.83 -23.70 18.36
N ARG A 555 -17.68 -23.67 17.68
CA ARG A 555 -17.38 -24.54 16.54
C ARG A 555 -16.39 -25.68 16.84
N THR A 556 -15.96 -25.83 18.10
CA THR A 556 -14.89 -26.74 18.55
C THR A 556 -15.32 -28.17 18.91
N ARG A 557 -16.53 -28.62 18.58
CA ARG A 557 -16.92 -30.01 18.92
C ARG A 557 -16.23 -31.08 18.04
N ASP A 558 -15.95 -30.76 16.77
CA ASP A 558 -15.50 -31.75 15.77
C ASP A 558 -14.39 -31.20 14.83
N MET A 559 -13.62 -30.18 15.22
CA MET A 559 -12.57 -29.54 14.40
C MET A 559 -11.22 -29.39 15.13
N SER A 560 -10.10 -29.65 14.43
CA SER A 560 -8.77 -29.40 14.98
C SER A 560 -8.52 -27.90 14.92
N VAL A 561 -8.79 -27.21 16.03
CA VAL A 561 -8.64 -25.74 16.11
C VAL A 561 -7.24 -25.30 16.50
N LEU A 562 -6.28 -26.22 16.67
CA LEU A 562 -4.91 -25.90 17.09
C LEU A 562 -4.27 -24.77 16.28
N PRO A 563 -4.48 -24.68 14.95
CA PRO A 563 -3.90 -23.58 14.20
C PRO A 563 -4.49 -22.21 14.58
N ILE A 564 -5.82 -22.14 14.69
CA ILE A 564 -6.57 -20.94 15.07
C ILE A 564 -6.29 -20.55 16.52
N THR A 565 -6.37 -21.51 17.45
CA THR A 565 -6.10 -21.27 18.87
C THR A 565 -4.66 -20.89 19.11
N GLY A 566 -3.73 -21.32 18.25
CA GLY A 566 -2.35 -20.85 18.24
C GLY A 566 -2.24 -19.35 17.97
N VAL A 567 -2.76 -18.86 16.83
CA VAL A 567 -2.74 -17.42 16.49
C VAL A 567 -3.46 -16.59 17.55
N TRP A 568 -4.61 -17.07 18.01
CA TRP A 568 -5.39 -16.45 19.07
C TRP A 568 -4.65 -16.41 20.43
N SER A 569 -3.88 -17.45 20.77
CA SER A 569 -3.07 -17.49 21.99
C SER A 569 -1.95 -16.46 21.96
N ILE A 570 -1.31 -16.23 20.80
CA ILE A 570 -0.30 -15.18 20.64
C ILE A 570 -0.96 -13.82 20.90
N ALA A 571 -2.10 -13.55 20.27
CA ALA A 571 -2.83 -12.30 20.48
C ALA A 571 -3.19 -12.06 21.96
N LYS A 572 -3.67 -13.11 22.65
CA LYS A 572 -3.93 -13.06 24.10
C LYS A 572 -2.66 -12.78 24.92
N SER A 573 -1.53 -13.39 24.55
CA SER A 573 -0.24 -13.18 25.21
C SER A 573 0.18 -11.71 25.12
N LEU A 574 0.11 -11.12 23.92
CA LEU A 574 0.43 -9.71 23.68
C LEU A 574 -0.43 -8.75 24.51
N LEU A 575 -1.72 -9.06 24.68
CA LEU A 575 -2.64 -8.25 25.48
C LEU A 575 -2.45 -8.42 26.99
N ALA A 576 -2.04 -9.62 27.42
CA ALA A 576 -1.78 -9.92 28.83
C ALA A 576 -0.44 -9.35 29.29
N ASP A 577 0.51 -9.18 28.38
CA ASP A 577 1.82 -8.63 28.70
C ASP A 577 1.75 -7.11 28.88
N GLN A 578 1.76 -6.72 30.16
CA GLN A 578 1.75 -5.33 30.62
C GLN A 578 3.18 -4.77 30.87
N SER A 579 4.20 -5.35 30.23
CA SER A 579 5.57 -4.81 30.22
C SER A 579 5.79 -3.82 29.07
N GLY A 580 6.79 -2.96 29.20
CA GLY A 580 7.09 -1.91 28.22
C GLY A 580 6.56 -0.54 28.60
N ASP A 581 6.77 0.45 27.75
CA ASP A 581 6.18 1.79 27.89
C ASP A 581 4.78 1.86 27.24
N ASP A 582 4.09 3.00 27.37
CA ASP A 582 2.74 3.18 26.81
C ASP A 582 2.70 2.96 25.28
N LEU A 583 3.80 3.25 24.57
CA LEU A 583 3.91 3.08 23.12
C LEU A 583 4.02 1.61 22.75
N GLU A 584 4.90 0.86 23.43
CA GLU A 584 5.08 -0.57 23.23
C GLU A 584 3.77 -1.33 23.53
N HIS A 585 3.08 -0.96 24.61
CA HIS A 585 1.77 -1.52 24.93
C HIS A 585 0.75 -1.27 23.82
N ALA A 586 0.69 -0.07 23.27
CA ALA A 586 -0.26 0.26 22.22
C ALA A 586 0.06 -0.48 20.91
N ILE A 587 1.34 -0.64 20.58
CA ILE A 587 1.80 -1.48 19.46
C ILE A 587 1.38 -2.93 19.68
N ARG A 588 1.54 -3.49 20.89
CA ARG A 588 1.10 -4.87 21.20
C ARG A 588 -0.40 -5.06 21.06
N ILE A 589 -1.22 -4.10 21.51
CA ILE A 589 -2.69 -4.16 21.34
C ILE A 589 -3.04 -4.13 19.86
N LEU A 590 -2.38 -3.30 19.07
CA LEU A 590 -2.56 -3.24 17.63
C LEU A 590 -2.21 -4.59 16.94
N ILE A 591 -1.03 -5.13 17.23
CA ILE A 591 -0.61 -6.40 16.63
C ILE A 591 -1.52 -7.54 17.11
N ALA A 592 -2.02 -7.50 18.35
CA ALA A 592 -3.00 -8.45 18.86
C ALA A 592 -4.33 -8.37 18.09
N ASP A 593 -4.91 -7.18 17.89
CA ASP A 593 -6.13 -7.00 17.08
C ASP A 593 -5.94 -7.55 15.65
N THR A 594 -4.76 -7.31 15.08
CA THR A 594 -4.38 -7.83 13.77
C THR A 594 -4.36 -9.37 13.75
N LEU A 595 -3.70 -10.00 14.72
CA LEU A 595 -3.65 -11.46 14.83
C LEU A 595 -5.04 -12.08 15.06
N LEU A 596 -5.90 -11.41 15.82
CA LEU A 596 -7.29 -11.82 16.03
C LEU A 596 -8.10 -11.84 14.71
N ARG A 597 -7.90 -10.84 13.85
CA ARG A 597 -8.52 -10.82 12.51
C ARG A 597 -8.01 -11.97 11.64
N TYR A 598 -6.70 -12.25 11.66
CA TYR A 598 -6.15 -13.40 10.96
C TYR A 598 -6.67 -14.73 11.51
N ALA A 599 -6.85 -14.86 12.83
CA ALA A 599 -7.47 -16.05 13.42
C ALA A 599 -8.91 -16.24 12.94
N LYS A 600 -9.68 -15.15 12.82
CA LYS A 600 -11.01 -15.15 12.22
C LYS A 600 -10.96 -15.54 10.74
N GLU A 601 -10.01 -15.01 9.99
CA GLU A 601 -9.84 -15.35 8.57
C GLU A 601 -9.49 -16.84 8.37
N MET A 602 -8.59 -17.41 9.18
CA MET A 602 -8.33 -18.86 9.16
C MET A 602 -9.60 -19.69 9.38
N TYR A 603 -10.46 -19.18 10.25
CA TYR A 603 -11.73 -19.80 10.58
C TYR A 603 -12.77 -19.68 9.45
N GLU A 604 -12.75 -18.59 8.69
CA GLU A 604 -13.66 -18.35 7.55
C GLU A 604 -13.16 -18.97 6.24
N ASN A 605 -11.87 -19.29 6.18
CA ASN A 605 -11.22 -19.85 5.00
C ASN A 605 -11.68 -21.30 4.75
N PRO A 606 -12.40 -21.56 3.64
CA PRO A 606 -12.99 -22.87 3.38
C PRO A 606 -11.95 -23.98 3.22
N GLU A 607 -10.78 -23.66 2.66
CA GLU A 607 -9.70 -24.63 2.41
C GLU A 607 -8.98 -25.03 3.71
N ILE A 608 -8.77 -24.07 4.61
CA ILE A 608 -8.21 -24.33 5.95
C ILE A 608 -9.22 -25.12 6.78
N VAL A 609 -10.51 -24.71 6.78
CA VAL A 609 -11.59 -25.41 7.50
C VAL A 609 -11.74 -26.85 7.03
N LYS A 610 -11.70 -27.10 5.71
CA LYS A 610 -11.75 -28.44 5.12
C LYS A 610 -10.65 -29.34 5.71
N ARG A 611 -9.41 -28.86 5.75
CA ARG A 611 -8.24 -29.60 6.28
C ARG A 611 -8.31 -29.82 7.78
N MET A 612 -8.76 -28.81 8.54
CA MET A 612 -8.96 -28.92 9.99
C MET A 612 -10.04 -29.95 10.37
N LYS A 613 -11.06 -30.15 9.53
CA LYS A 613 -12.07 -31.21 9.68
C LYS A 613 -11.53 -32.59 9.32
N GLN A 614 -10.78 -32.70 8.21
CA GLN A 614 -10.17 -33.95 7.76
C GLN A 614 -9.10 -34.47 8.72
N GLY A 615 -8.44 -33.58 9.47
CA GLY A 615 -7.44 -33.92 10.47
C GLY A 615 -7.95 -34.63 11.73
N ILE A 616 -9.27 -34.73 11.91
CA ILE A 616 -9.88 -35.40 13.06
C ILE A 616 -10.33 -36.80 12.68
N LEU A 617 -9.57 -37.78 13.20
CA LEU A 617 -10.05 -39.05 13.73
C LEU A 617 -9.20 -39.39 14.96
#